data_AF-A0AAN9NVA5-F1
#
_entry.id   AF-A0AAN9NVA5-F1
#
_cell.length_a   1.000
_cell.length_b   1.000
_cell.length_c   1.000
_cell.angle_alpha   90.00
_cell.angle_beta   90.00
_cell.angle_gamma   90.00
#
_symmetry.space_group_name_H-M   'P 1'
#
loop_
_entity.id
_entity.type
_entity.pdbx_description
1 polymer ?
#
loop_
_entity_poly.entity_id
_entity_poly.type
_entity_poly.pdbx_seq_one_letter_code
_entity_poly.pdbx_strand_id
1 'polypeptide(L)'
;MDFILLNAMVDEARRGSRIDGSWTTQGYNNIVLALHEAGLPVITKNNVKNRQKCLKNRWQEVHDLFSGLSGFGWNQATKYFEAKDEVWENLIQAKPSVDKWRAKSIRHYNLMKELWSNDRANGSGQRTTRLASRQTTNFHAHL
;
A
#
# COMPACT_ATOMS: atom_id res chain seq x y z
N MET A 1 6.65 3.69 -16.10
CA MET A 1 6.83 2.51 -15.23
C MET A 1 5.82 2.49 -14.07
N ASP A 2 5.86 3.42 -13.11
CA ASP A 2 5.01 3.37 -11.90
C ASP A 2 3.51 3.19 -12.14
N PHE A 3 2.94 3.92 -13.11
CA PHE A 3 1.52 3.79 -13.45
C PHE A 3 1.16 2.35 -13.86
N ILE A 4 1.95 1.76 -14.76
CA ILE A 4 1.73 0.39 -15.26
C ILE A 4 1.91 -0.60 -14.11
N LEU A 5 2.97 -0.44 -13.31
CA LEU A 5 3.24 -1.27 -12.14
C LEU A 5 2.06 -1.25 -11.15
N LEU A 6 1.56 -0.06 -10.80
CA LEU A 6 0.47 0.08 -9.84
C LEU A 6 -0.85 -0.49 -10.37
N ASN A 7 -1.17 -0.31 -11.65
CA ASN A 7 -2.36 -0.94 -12.24
C ASN A 7 -2.24 -2.47 -12.24
N ALA A 8 -1.10 -3.03 -12.68
CA ALA A 8 -0.87 -4.48 -12.68
C ALA A 8 -0.97 -5.07 -11.26
N MET A 9 -0.46 -4.35 -10.26
CA MET A 9 -0.63 -4.72 -8.86
C MET A 9 -2.11 -4.67 -8.44
N VAL A 10 -2.85 -3.61 -8.76
CA VAL A 10 -4.28 -3.50 -8.44
C VAL A 10 -5.07 -4.67 -9.05
N ASP A 11 -4.80 -4.99 -10.31
CA ASP A 11 -5.47 -6.10 -11.00
C ASP A 11 -5.15 -7.45 -10.35
N GLU A 12 -3.89 -7.71 -10.00
CA GLU A 12 -3.53 -8.95 -9.28
C GLU A 12 -4.13 -9.01 -7.86
N ALA A 13 -4.27 -7.87 -7.18
CA ALA A 13 -4.94 -7.84 -5.88
C ALA A 13 -6.42 -8.23 -6.04
N ARG A 14 -7.09 -7.70 -7.06
CA ARG A 14 -8.49 -8.02 -7.38
C ARG A 14 -8.66 -9.50 -7.80
N ARG A 15 -7.64 -10.11 -8.40
CA ARG A 15 -7.59 -11.54 -8.71
C ARG A 15 -7.30 -12.44 -7.50
N GLY A 16 -7.08 -11.88 -6.32
CA GLY A 16 -6.79 -12.65 -5.11
C GLY A 16 -5.35 -13.15 -5.01
N SER A 17 -4.44 -12.67 -5.87
CA SER A 17 -3.00 -13.02 -5.82
C SER A 17 -2.27 -12.37 -4.62
N ARG A 18 -3.00 -11.76 -3.69
CA ARG A 18 -2.48 -11.07 -2.52
C ARG A 18 -3.03 -11.67 -1.23
N ILE A 19 -2.16 -12.31 -0.47
CA ILE A 19 -2.49 -13.05 0.76
C ILE A 19 -1.69 -12.43 1.91
N ASP A 20 -2.37 -12.05 2.98
CA ASP A 20 -1.76 -11.44 4.18
C ASP A 20 -0.81 -10.27 3.85
N GLY A 21 -1.23 -9.41 2.91
CA GLY A 21 -0.46 -8.25 2.46
C GLY A 21 0.71 -8.56 1.51
N SER A 22 1.00 -9.84 1.24
CA SER A 22 2.08 -10.32 0.38
C SER A 22 1.55 -10.87 -0.96
N TRP A 23 2.33 -10.69 -2.02
CA TRP A 23 2.01 -11.27 -3.33
C TRP A 23 2.45 -12.72 -3.41
N THR A 24 1.61 -13.56 -4.03
CA THR A 24 2.01 -14.93 -4.41
C THR A 24 3.13 -14.89 -5.44
N THR A 25 3.81 -16.03 -5.64
CA THR A 25 4.80 -16.15 -6.73
C THR A 25 4.16 -15.90 -8.08
N GLN A 26 2.97 -16.44 -8.33
CA GLN A 26 2.22 -16.21 -9.57
C GLN A 26 1.86 -14.73 -9.74
N GLY A 27 1.39 -14.06 -8.69
CA GLY A 27 1.07 -12.64 -8.75
C GLY A 27 2.27 -11.79 -9.16
N TYR A 28 3.45 -12.04 -8.60
CA TYR A 28 4.67 -11.36 -9.05
C TYR A 28 5.03 -11.67 -10.51
N ASN A 29 4.86 -12.91 -10.97
CA ASN A 29 5.14 -13.29 -12.35
C ASN A 29 4.20 -12.56 -13.32
N ASN A 30 2.91 -12.48 -12.99
CA ASN A 30 1.91 -11.76 -13.78
C ASN A 30 2.22 -10.25 -13.83
N ILE A 31 2.62 -9.64 -12.71
CA ILE A 31 3.02 -8.23 -12.67
C ILE A 31 4.23 -7.98 -13.58
N VAL A 32 5.24 -8.87 -13.55
CA VAL A 32 6.41 -8.76 -14.41
C VAL A 32 6.01 -8.91 -15.88
N LEU A 33 5.17 -9.88 -16.21
CA LEU A 33 4.67 -10.10 -17.56
C LEU A 33 3.93 -8.87 -18.11
N ALA A 34 3.03 -8.28 -17.32
CA ALA A 34 2.31 -7.07 -17.71
C ALA A 34 3.25 -5.88 -17.98
N LEU A 35 4.35 -5.77 -17.22
CA LEU A 35 5.38 -4.75 -17.48
C LEU A 35 6.15 -5.04 -18.77
N HIS A 36 6.44 -6.30 -19.06
CA HIS A 36 7.11 -6.72 -20.30
C HIS A 36 6.24 -6.43 -21.53
N GLU A 37 4.96 -6.81 -21.48
CA GLU A 37 3.96 -6.54 -22.52
C GLU A 37 3.77 -5.03 -22.76
N ALA A 38 3.95 -4.21 -21.72
CA ALA A 38 3.93 -2.75 -21.82
C ALA A 38 5.28 -2.13 -22.28
N GLY A 39 6.21 -2.94 -22.79
CA GLY A 39 7.48 -2.48 -23.36
C GLY A 39 8.61 -2.28 -22.35
N LEU A 40 8.55 -2.92 -21.17
CA LEU A 40 9.61 -2.88 -20.15
C LEU A 40 10.26 -4.27 -19.94
N PRO A 41 10.83 -4.91 -20.98
CA PRO A 41 11.23 -6.32 -20.97
C PRO A 41 12.39 -6.66 -20.01
N VAL A 42 13.17 -5.66 -19.59
CA VAL A 42 14.31 -5.85 -18.68
C VAL A 42 13.92 -5.87 -17.20
N ILE A 43 12.66 -5.62 -16.88
CA ILE A 43 12.21 -5.54 -15.49
C ILE A 43 12.14 -6.94 -14.87
N THR A 44 12.87 -7.13 -13.78
CA THR A 44 12.82 -8.36 -12.99
C THR A 44 11.88 -8.23 -11.80
N LYS A 45 11.54 -9.37 -11.18
CA LYS A 45 10.82 -9.43 -9.91
C LYS A 45 11.48 -8.61 -8.79
N ASN A 46 12.82 -8.55 -8.75
CA ASN A 46 13.54 -7.75 -7.77
C ASN A 46 13.37 -6.25 -8.01
N ASN A 47 13.36 -5.80 -9.27
CA ASN A 47 13.05 -4.41 -9.60
C ASN A 47 11.63 -4.04 -9.15
N VAL A 48 10.65 -4.93 -9.37
CA VAL A 48 9.26 -4.77 -8.91
C VAL A 48 9.19 -4.62 -7.40
N LYS A 49 9.80 -5.54 -6.63
CA LYS A 49 9.81 -5.50 -5.16
C LYS A 49 10.43 -4.21 -4.62
N ASN A 50 11.57 -3.82 -5.17
CA ASN A 50 12.26 -2.60 -4.75
C ASN A 50 11.42 -1.36 -5.04
N ARG A 51 10.80 -1.29 -6.23
CA ARG A 51 9.94 -0.16 -6.59
C ARG A 51 8.67 -0.09 -5.76
N GLN A 52 8.03 -1.23 -5.52
CA GLN A 52 6.89 -1.35 -4.61
C GLN A 52 7.24 -0.79 -3.22
N LYS A 53 8.39 -1.20 -2.65
CA LYS A 53 8.84 -0.71 -1.34
C LYS A 53 8.97 0.81 -1.32
N CYS A 54 9.61 1.41 -2.33
CA CYS A 54 9.73 2.86 -2.44
C CYS A 54 8.38 3.57 -2.52
N LEU A 55 7.46 3.07 -3.36
CA LEU A 55 6.13 3.66 -3.52
C LEU A 55 5.30 3.56 -2.24
N LYS A 56 5.32 2.39 -1.59
CA LYS A 56 4.61 2.16 -0.32
C LYS A 56 5.11 3.08 0.78
N ASN A 57 6.43 3.21 0.95
CA ASN A 57 7.02 4.11 1.94
C ASN A 57 6.62 5.58 1.70
N ARG A 58 6.68 6.05 0.46
CA ARG A 58 6.27 7.42 0.12
C ARG A 58 4.79 7.66 0.35
N TRP A 59 3.94 6.69 0.00
CA TRP A 59 2.51 6.78 0.26
C TRP A 59 2.22 6.79 1.75
N GLN A 60 2.87 5.94 2.55
CA GLN A 60 2.71 5.89 4.01
C GLN A 60 3.12 7.21 4.67
N GLU A 61 4.27 7.79 4.30
CA GLU A 61 4.73 9.08 4.85
C GLU A 61 3.66 10.16 4.70
N VAL A 62 3.05 10.24 3.52
CA VAL A 62 2.03 11.24 3.21
C VAL A 62 0.69 10.89 3.86
N HIS A 63 0.24 9.65 3.67
CA HIS A 63 -1.07 9.22 4.14
C HIS A 63 -1.17 9.35 5.66
N ASP A 64 -0.14 8.93 6.39
CA ASP A 64 -0.11 9.02 7.85
C ASP A 64 -0.01 10.47 8.34
N LEU A 65 0.61 11.34 7.54
CA LEU A 65 0.70 12.77 7.86
C LEU A 65 -0.66 13.47 7.79
N PHE A 66 -1.48 13.19 6.78
CA PHE A 66 -2.68 13.99 6.50
C PHE A 66 -4.01 13.29 6.78
N SER A 67 -4.08 11.96 6.71
CA SER A 67 -5.37 11.24 6.79
C SER A 67 -6.08 11.34 8.14
N GLY A 68 -5.34 11.62 9.21
CA GLY A 68 -5.88 11.84 10.56
C GLY A 68 -6.05 13.31 10.94
N LEU A 69 -5.66 14.25 10.08
CA LEU A 69 -5.75 15.68 10.37
C LEU A 69 -7.10 16.24 9.88
N SER A 70 -7.84 16.87 10.78
CA SER A 70 -9.05 17.60 10.41
C SER A 70 -8.71 18.76 9.47
N GLY A 71 -9.54 18.98 8.45
CA GLY A 71 -9.38 20.07 7.49
C GLY A 71 -8.49 19.76 6.28
N PHE A 72 -7.83 18.59 6.23
CA PHE A 72 -7.08 18.15 5.06
C PHE A 72 -7.91 17.19 4.18
N GLY A 73 -7.98 17.49 2.89
CA GLY A 73 -8.63 16.66 1.88
C GLY A 73 -7.67 16.31 0.74
N TRP A 74 -7.71 15.07 0.26
CA TRP A 74 -7.01 14.70 -0.96
C TRP A 74 -7.76 15.26 -2.18
N ASN A 75 -7.13 16.11 -2.99
CA ASN A 75 -7.70 16.58 -4.25
C ASN A 75 -7.20 15.75 -5.43
N GLN A 76 -8.14 15.07 -6.11
CA GLN A 76 -7.83 14.20 -7.24
C GLN A 76 -7.49 14.96 -8.54
N ALA A 77 -7.92 16.21 -8.73
CA ALA A 77 -7.55 17.01 -9.89
C ALA A 77 -6.12 17.53 -9.76
N THR A 78 -5.80 18.15 -8.62
CA THR A 78 -4.50 18.80 -8.37
C THR A 78 -3.41 17.80 -7.91
N LYS A 79 -3.83 16.62 -7.45
CA LYS A 79 -2.96 15.52 -6.97
C LYS A 79 -2.14 15.88 -5.74
N TYR A 80 -2.61 16.76 -4.87
CA TYR A 80 -2.02 16.99 -3.54
C TYR A 80 -3.11 17.18 -2.48
N PHE A 81 -2.68 17.32 -1.22
CA PHE A 81 -3.60 17.56 -0.11
C PHE A 81 -3.94 19.03 -0.01
N GLU A 82 -5.24 19.35 0.06
CA GLU A 82 -5.76 20.70 0.17
C GLU A 82 -6.36 20.91 1.55
N ALA A 83 -6.16 22.12 2.07
CA ALA A 83 -6.71 22.61 3.31
C ALA A 83 -6.78 24.14 3.21
N LYS A 84 -7.49 24.79 4.14
CA LYS A 84 -7.44 26.25 4.28
C LYS A 84 -6.02 26.69 4.66
N ASP A 85 -5.64 27.91 4.27
CA ASP A 85 -4.32 28.45 4.58
C ASP A 85 -4.03 28.46 6.08
N GLU A 86 -5.01 28.84 6.91
CA GLU A 86 -4.91 28.79 8.39
C GLU A 86 -4.58 27.38 8.91
N VAL A 87 -5.14 26.33 8.28
CA VAL A 87 -4.90 24.94 8.68
C VAL A 87 -3.47 24.51 8.27
N TRP A 88 -3.00 24.96 7.10
CA TRP A 88 -1.62 24.75 6.66
C TRP A 88 -0.62 25.48 7.57
N GLU A 89 -0.86 26.75 7.88
CA GLU A 89 0.00 27.58 8.73
C GLU A 89 0.14 26.98 10.13
N ASN A 90 -0.97 26.58 10.75
CA ASN A 90 -0.95 25.90 12.05
C ASN A 90 -0.13 24.60 12.02
N LEU A 91 -0.28 23.78 10.96
CA LEU A 91 0.48 22.54 10.82
C LEU A 91 1.97 22.81 10.60
N ILE A 92 2.31 23.80 9.77
CA ILE A 92 3.70 24.18 9.47
C ILE A 92 4.38 24.76 10.72
N GLN A 93 3.67 25.58 11.51
CA GLN A 93 4.18 26.11 12.78
C GLN A 93 4.52 24.98 13.76
N ALA A 94 3.65 23.96 13.87
CA ALA A 94 3.91 22.80 14.72
C ALA A 94 4.99 21.86 14.14
N LYS A 95 5.10 21.76 12.81
CA LYS A 95 6.03 20.86 12.13
C LYS A 95 6.54 21.46 10.80
N PRO A 96 7.58 22.31 10.83
CA PRO A 96 8.05 23.04 9.64
C PRO A 96 8.43 22.16 8.44
N SER A 97 8.87 20.92 8.70
CA SER A 97 9.25 19.96 7.65
C SER A 97 8.10 19.52 6.73
N VAL A 98 6.84 19.86 7.06
CA VAL A 98 5.67 19.54 6.24
C VAL A 98 5.41 20.54 5.12
N ASP A 99 6.00 21.74 5.17
CA ASP A 99 5.79 22.80 4.18
C ASP A 99 6.09 22.33 2.74
N LYS A 100 7.10 21.45 2.61
CA LYS A 100 7.45 20.77 1.36
C LYS A 100 6.29 20.03 0.68
N TRP A 101 5.19 19.76 1.38
CA TRP A 101 4.03 19.04 0.87
C TRP A 101 2.91 19.96 0.34
N ARG A 102 2.92 21.27 0.63
CA ARG A 102 1.82 22.19 0.30
C ARG A 102 1.48 22.23 -1.19
N ALA A 103 2.50 22.17 -2.06
CA ALA A 103 2.34 22.16 -3.51
C ALA A 103 2.87 20.85 -4.15
N LYS A 104 3.14 19.81 -3.35
CA LYS A 104 3.83 18.62 -3.85
C LYS A 104 2.85 17.59 -4.35
N SER A 105 2.80 17.43 -5.67
CA SER A 105 1.99 16.41 -6.30
C SER A 105 2.44 14.98 -5.93
N ILE A 106 1.45 14.13 -5.71
CA ILE A 106 1.61 12.72 -5.39
C ILE A 106 0.91 11.91 -6.47
N ARG A 107 1.68 11.60 -7.51
CA ARG A 107 1.17 10.81 -8.63
C ARG A 107 0.68 9.45 -8.15
N HIS A 108 -0.44 9.01 -8.72
CA HIS A 108 -1.03 7.68 -8.50
C HIS A 108 -1.46 7.39 -7.04
N TYR A 109 -1.68 8.43 -6.22
CA TYR A 109 -2.09 8.27 -4.83
C TYR A 109 -3.33 7.38 -4.64
N ASN A 110 -4.34 7.51 -5.50
CA ASN A 110 -5.54 6.67 -5.41
C ASN A 110 -5.25 5.17 -5.62
N LEU A 111 -4.40 4.82 -6.58
CA LEU A 111 -4.00 3.43 -6.80
C LEU A 111 -3.22 2.88 -5.58
N MET A 112 -2.34 3.71 -5.01
CA MET A 112 -1.59 3.36 -3.80
C MET A 112 -2.51 3.20 -2.57
N LYS A 113 -3.53 4.08 -2.44
CA LYS A 113 -4.55 4.01 -1.39
C LYS A 113 -5.38 2.74 -1.51
N GLU A 114 -5.89 2.44 -2.71
CA GLU A 114 -6.64 1.20 -2.98
C GLU A 114 -5.82 -0.04 -2.62
N LEU A 115 -4.54 -0.07 -2.99
CA LEU A 115 -3.66 -1.19 -2.68
C LEU A 115 -3.39 -1.34 -1.18
N TRP A 116 -3.04 -0.27 -0.46
CA TRP A 116 -2.39 -0.38 0.84
C TRP A 116 -3.22 0.06 2.04
N SER A 117 -4.41 0.63 1.85
CA SER A 117 -5.28 0.98 2.99
C SER A 117 -5.72 -0.26 3.78
N ASN A 118 -6.03 -1.38 3.12
CA ASN A 118 -6.48 -2.60 3.79
C ASN A 118 -5.35 -3.33 4.54
N ASP A 119 -4.10 -3.26 4.05
CA ASP A 119 -2.94 -3.81 4.77
C ASP A 119 -2.78 -3.19 6.16
N ARG A 120 -3.19 -1.92 6.34
CA ARG A 120 -3.09 -1.21 7.61
C ARG A 120 -4.16 -1.65 8.60
N ALA A 121 -5.39 -1.87 8.13
CA ALA A 121 -6.50 -2.30 8.97
C ALA A 121 -6.24 -3.70 9.57
N ASN A 122 -5.55 -4.57 8.80
CA ASN A 122 -5.25 -5.93 9.23
C ASN A 122 -3.93 -6.06 10.03
N GLY A 123 -3.37 -4.94 10.49
CA GLY A 123 -2.29 -4.90 11.49
C GLY A 123 -1.11 -5.84 11.21
N SER A 124 -0.09 -5.33 10.51
CA SER A 124 1.27 -5.84 10.60
C SER A 124 1.76 -5.76 12.06
N GLY A 125 1.42 -6.78 12.84
CA GLY A 125 1.63 -6.86 14.28
C GLY A 125 1.36 -8.23 14.89
N GLN A 126 0.94 -9.24 14.12
CA GLN A 126 0.93 -10.62 14.60
C GLN A 126 2.07 -11.43 13.97
N ARG A 127 3.18 -11.54 14.70
CA ARG A 127 3.88 -12.82 14.78
C ARG A 127 2.85 -13.80 15.36
N THR A 128 2.05 -14.43 14.50
CA THR A 128 1.32 -15.63 14.90
C THR A 128 2.37 -16.72 15.09
N THR A 129 2.80 -16.88 16.34
CA THR A 129 3.27 -18.16 16.84
C THR A 129 2.26 -19.20 16.39
N ARG A 130 2.71 -20.13 15.55
CA ARG A 130 1.93 -21.30 15.16
C ARG A 130 1.60 -22.09 16.43
N LEU A 131 0.42 -21.87 17.00
CA LEU A 131 -0.19 -22.88 17.83
C LEU A 131 -0.77 -23.91 16.87
N ALA A 132 0.04 -24.92 16.59
CA ALA A 132 -0.42 -26.18 16.06
C ALA A 132 -1.45 -26.74 17.06
N SER A 133 -2.73 -26.57 16.77
CA SER A 133 -3.79 -27.34 17.39
C SER A 133 -3.60 -28.80 16.95
N ARG A 134 -2.80 -29.54 17.72
CA ARG A 134 -2.86 -31.00 17.71
C ARG A 134 -4.29 -31.36 18.09
N GLN A 135 -5.06 -31.88 17.14
CA GLN A 135 -6.27 -32.63 17.46
C GLN A 135 -5.85 -33.85 18.27
N THR A 136 -6.02 -33.78 19.58
CA THR A 136 -6.07 -34.98 20.41
C THR A 136 -7.48 -35.53 20.29
N THR A 137 -7.69 -36.40 19.31
CA THR A 137 -8.81 -37.35 19.35
C THR A 137 -8.58 -38.28 20.53
N ASN A 138 -9.50 -38.32 21.49
CA ASN A 138 -9.80 -39.51 22.31
C ASN A 138 -11.01 -39.22 23.21
N PHE A 139 -12.13 -39.90 22.91
CA PHE A 139 -12.84 -40.83 23.81
C PHE A 139 -14.32 -40.93 23.44
N HIS A 140 -14.68 -42.03 22.77
CA HIS A 140 -15.97 -42.68 23.02
C HIS A 140 -15.82 -44.19 22.82
N ALA A 141 -15.70 -44.90 23.94
CA ALA A 141 -15.95 -46.33 24.03
C ALA A 141 -16.85 -46.51 25.26
N HIS A 142 -18.14 -46.72 25.01
CA HIS A 142 -19.09 -47.26 25.97
C HIS A 142 -19.80 -48.42 25.28
N LEU A 143 -19.41 -49.64 25.67
CA LEU A 143 -20.28 -50.79 25.92
C LEU A 143 -19.71 -51.52 27.13
#